data_AF-A0AAD8UUR6-F1
#
_entry.id   AF-A0AAD8UUR6-F1
#
_cell.length_a   1.000
_cell.length_b   1.000
_cell.length_c   1.000
_cell.angle_alpha   90.00
_cell.angle_beta   90.00
_cell.angle_gamma   90.00
#
_symmetry.space_group_name_H-M   'P 1'
#
loop_
_entity.id
_entity.type
_entity.pdbx_description
1 polymer ?
#
loop_
_entity_poly.entity_id
_entity_poly.type
_entity_poly.pdbx_seq_one_letter_code
_entity_poly.pdbx_strand_id
1 'polypeptide(L)'
;MAEEHNEGRRELELLDSRHKKLSGTTLMFRDLEHRYIYKIMPEYTTSEATFYAIVNGMPVSYESESLSCLKETLKEPTKLAALNVLPRYYGIVQVVKEEYPPSDTKDSEICKKANYGGLTNDKRIACVKKWQELKTAHKLESSGEGSTKRLYNITASDLDLGDDFKDMPPEHLNALLKSWRQKIVASQTTEEELGFRICSICTSSQKGPLEVSASQAKLLNKEETLSILHEVFDGLPEVRRCMRETIVGVKSWIELQDELSFSATSILVTYDQNNHSRCNIKWVDFTYVESPICSPFAVRPGPSNMVKGLDYLIDICTGPD
;
A
#
# COMPACT_ATOMS: atom_id res chain seq x y z
N MET A 1 -13.35 9.14 43.64
CA MET A 1 -12.31 8.12 43.41
C MET A 1 -12.59 7.47 42.07
N ALA A 2 -12.01 8.01 41.01
CA ALA A 2 -12.05 7.44 39.66
C ALA A 2 -10.91 8.08 38.84
N GLU A 3 -9.69 8.00 39.35
CA GLU A 3 -8.47 8.37 38.65
C GLU A 3 -7.49 7.22 38.83
N GLU A 4 -7.70 6.14 38.09
CA GLU A 4 -6.74 5.04 37.96
C GLU A 4 -7.29 4.11 36.89
N HIS A 5 -7.04 4.40 35.60
CA HIS A 5 -7.07 3.46 34.45
C HIS A 5 -6.73 4.18 33.12
N ASN A 6 -5.73 5.08 33.10
CA ASN A 6 -5.35 5.80 31.89
C ASN A 6 -3.86 5.70 31.52
N GLU A 7 -3.10 4.83 32.17
CA GLU A 7 -1.70 4.56 31.81
C GLU A 7 -1.66 3.66 30.55
N GLY A 8 -1.71 4.27 29.37
CA GLY A 8 -1.50 3.57 28.10
C GLY A 8 -2.45 3.96 26.97
N ARG A 9 -3.51 4.71 27.27
CA ARG A 9 -4.37 5.29 26.24
C ARG A 9 -3.71 6.54 25.66
N ARG A 10 -3.68 6.63 24.34
CA ARG A 10 -3.17 7.80 23.61
C ARG A 10 -4.27 8.39 22.77
N GLU A 11 -4.46 9.70 22.90
CA GLU A 11 -5.36 10.42 22.03
C GLU A 11 -4.77 10.52 20.62
N LEU A 12 -5.62 10.28 19.62
CA LEU A 12 -5.25 10.19 18.22
C LEU A 12 -5.99 11.27 17.44
N GLU A 13 -5.25 11.98 16.58
CA GLU A 13 -5.84 12.88 15.60
C GLU A 13 -5.67 12.33 14.19
N LEU A 14 -6.64 12.62 13.33
CA LEU A 14 -6.58 12.21 11.92
C LEU A 14 -5.37 12.87 11.27
N LEU A 15 -4.57 12.09 10.54
CA LEU A 15 -3.48 12.60 9.73
C LEU A 15 -4.06 13.23 8.46
N ASP A 16 -4.71 14.39 8.60
CA ASP A 16 -5.20 15.20 7.49
C ASP A 16 -4.19 16.29 7.13
N SER A 17 -3.13 15.88 6.42
CA SER A 17 -2.26 16.86 5.79
C SER A 17 -2.92 17.38 4.51
N ARG A 18 -3.83 18.35 4.65
CA ARG A 18 -4.32 19.24 3.56
C ARG A 18 -4.56 18.53 2.22
N HIS A 19 -5.39 17.48 2.20
CA HIS A 19 -5.78 16.76 0.97
C HIS A 19 -4.64 16.02 0.22
N LYS A 20 -3.41 15.97 0.77
CA LYS A 20 -2.30 15.21 0.17
C LYS A 20 -2.39 13.77 0.64
N LYS A 21 -2.83 12.89 -0.25
CA LYS A 21 -2.97 11.46 0.00
C LYS A 21 -1.58 10.82 0.17
N LEU A 22 -1.10 10.72 1.41
CA LEU A 22 0.23 10.21 1.74
C LEU A 22 0.36 8.68 1.60
N SER A 23 -0.74 7.93 1.69
CA SER A 23 -0.76 6.46 1.54
C SER A 23 -2.19 5.96 1.30
N GLY A 24 -2.33 4.94 0.44
CA GLY A 24 -3.46 4.00 0.38
C GLY A 24 -4.90 4.54 0.48
N THR A 25 -5.88 3.65 0.70
CA THR A 25 -7.27 4.04 1.04
C THR A 25 -7.52 4.00 2.54
N THR A 26 -6.44 4.10 3.31
CA THR A 26 -6.39 3.69 4.71
C THR A 26 -6.42 4.91 5.61
N LEU A 27 -7.22 4.85 6.68
CA LEU A 27 -7.23 5.90 7.70
C LEU A 27 -5.91 5.87 8.45
N MET A 28 -5.25 7.01 8.50
CA MET A 28 -4.02 7.22 9.24
C MET A 28 -4.27 8.25 10.32
N PHE A 29 -3.73 7.98 11.51
CA PHE A 29 -3.76 8.86 12.65
C PHE A 29 -2.33 9.12 13.10
N ARG A 30 -2.17 10.15 13.92
CA ARG A 30 -0.94 10.39 14.68
C ARG A 30 -1.31 10.68 16.13
N ASP A 31 -0.36 10.46 17.02
CA ASP A 31 -0.51 10.97 18.39
C ASP A 31 -0.26 12.49 18.42
N LEU A 32 -0.77 13.13 19.47
CA LEU A 32 -0.62 14.57 19.68
C LEU A 32 0.84 15.02 19.83
N GLU A 33 1.72 14.09 20.25
CA GLU A 33 3.16 14.33 20.34
C GLU A 33 3.90 14.09 19.01
N HIS A 34 3.19 13.68 17.96
CA HIS A 34 3.74 13.40 16.62
C HIS A 34 4.90 12.40 16.60
N ARG A 35 4.89 11.44 17.54
CA ARG A 35 5.91 10.39 17.67
C ARG A 35 5.57 9.16 16.84
N TYR A 36 4.29 8.88 16.66
CA TYR A 36 3.81 7.66 16.01
C TYR A 36 2.77 7.97 14.95
N ILE A 37 2.79 7.14 13.89
CA ILE A 37 1.71 7.06 12.89
C ILE A 37 0.98 5.75 13.13
N TYR A 38 -0.35 5.83 13.24
CA TYR A 38 -1.25 4.69 13.41
C TYR A 38 -2.01 4.49 12.11
N LYS A 39 -1.80 3.36 11.45
CA LYS A 39 -2.50 2.98 10.21
C LYS A 39 -3.58 1.95 10.55
N ILE A 40 -4.85 2.30 10.33
CA ILE A 40 -5.96 1.37 10.59
C ILE A 40 -5.97 0.27 9.53
N MET A 41 -5.85 -0.99 9.94
CA MET A 41 -5.96 -2.12 9.01
C MET A 41 -7.29 -2.84 9.23
N PRO A 42 -8.08 -3.10 8.17
CA PRO A 42 -9.21 -4.01 8.26
C PRO A 42 -8.77 -5.41 8.69
N GLU A 43 -9.59 -6.08 9.51
CA GLU A 43 -9.27 -7.40 10.09
C GLU A 43 -9.05 -8.49 9.03
N TYR A 44 -9.71 -8.40 7.88
CA TYR A 44 -9.54 -9.34 6.77
C TYR A 44 -8.36 -9.00 5.83
N THR A 45 -7.59 -7.93 6.10
CA THR A 45 -6.34 -7.60 5.40
C THR A 45 -5.21 -7.35 6.40
N THR A 46 -4.65 -8.43 6.95
CA THR A 46 -3.55 -8.36 7.94
C THR A 46 -2.16 -8.47 7.32
N SER A 47 -2.05 -8.64 5.99
CA SER A 47 -0.79 -8.87 5.29
C SER A 47 0.30 -7.83 5.60
N GLU A 48 -0.07 -6.55 5.71
CA GLU A 48 0.88 -5.49 6.05
C GLU A 48 1.44 -5.64 7.47
N ALA A 49 0.56 -5.84 8.46
CA ALA A 49 0.96 -6.05 9.85
C ALA A 49 1.85 -7.30 9.99
N THR A 50 1.43 -8.39 9.34
CA THR A 50 2.16 -9.65 9.27
C THR A 50 3.53 -9.46 8.64
N PHE A 51 3.63 -8.78 7.51
CA PHE A 51 4.89 -8.51 6.82
C PHE A 51 5.85 -7.72 7.72
N TYR A 52 5.39 -6.62 8.32
CA TYR A 52 6.21 -5.85 9.25
C TYR A 52 6.66 -6.67 10.46
N ALA A 53 5.77 -7.49 11.03
CA ALA A 53 6.11 -8.31 12.18
C ALA A 53 7.18 -9.36 11.85
N ILE A 54 7.03 -10.09 10.73
CA ILE A 54 8.01 -11.10 10.30
C ILE A 54 9.37 -10.44 10.03
N VAL A 55 9.39 -9.34 9.26
CA VAL A 55 10.65 -8.65 8.91
C VAL A 55 11.38 -8.16 10.17
N ASN A 56 10.65 -7.65 11.16
CA ASN A 56 11.24 -7.13 12.39
C ASN A 56 11.42 -8.18 13.50
N GLY A 57 11.12 -9.47 13.25
CA GLY A 57 11.21 -10.52 14.25
C GLY A 57 10.27 -10.32 15.44
N MET A 58 9.14 -9.64 15.23
CA MET A 58 8.15 -9.34 16.26
C MET A 58 7.13 -10.49 16.37
N PRO A 59 6.64 -10.80 17.58
CA PRO A 59 5.58 -11.80 17.75
C PRO A 59 4.28 -11.32 17.12
N VAL A 60 3.55 -12.23 16.49
CA VAL A 60 2.20 -12.02 15.95
C VAL A 60 1.23 -12.82 16.82
N SER A 61 0.24 -12.14 17.41
CA SER A 61 -0.68 -12.72 18.40
C SER A 61 -1.93 -13.37 17.79
N TYR A 62 -2.03 -13.43 16.46
CA TYR A 62 -3.12 -14.06 15.73
C TYR A 62 -2.54 -15.09 14.75
N GLU A 63 -3.30 -16.15 14.49
CA GLU A 63 -3.03 -17.07 13.39
C GLU A 63 -3.87 -16.63 12.18
N SER A 64 -3.24 -16.54 11.01
CA SER A 64 -3.94 -16.27 9.75
C SER A 64 -3.25 -17.00 8.60
N GLU A 65 -4.00 -17.30 7.54
CA GLU A 65 -3.41 -17.89 6.31
C GLU A 65 -2.31 -17.00 5.73
N SER A 66 -2.43 -15.67 5.87
CA SER A 66 -1.38 -14.73 5.44
C SER A 66 -0.11 -14.88 6.27
N LEU A 67 -0.21 -15.16 7.58
CA LEU A 67 0.93 -15.36 8.47
C LEU A 67 1.71 -16.63 8.12
N SER A 68 1.02 -17.76 7.99
CA SER A 68 1.66 -19.03 7.61
C SER A 68 2.31 -18.90 6.23
N CYS A 69 1.57 -18.35 5.26
CA CYS A 69 2.06 -18.16 3.91
C CYS A 69 3.31 -17.27 3.84
N LEU A 70 3.27 -16.09 4.47
CA LEU A 70 4.43 -15.17 4.43
C LEU A 70 5.63 -15.74 5.18
N LYS A 71 5.43 -16.50 6.27
CA LYS A 71 6.53 -17.17 6.98
C LYS A 71 7.23 -18.21 6.10
N GLU A 72 6.49 -18.94 5.28
CA GLU A 72 7.04 -19.99 4.40
C GLU A 72 7.74 -19.41 3.16
N THR A 73 7.24 -18.31 2.63
CA THR A 73 7.66 -17.78 1.31
C THR A 73 8.64 -16.61 1.38
N LEU A 74 8.67 -15.85 2.47
CA LEU A 74 9.55 -14.69 2.63
C LEU A 74 11.00 -15.11 2.89
N LYS A 75 11.91 -14.67 2.02
CA LYS A 75 13.34 -15.00 2.10
C LYS A 75 14.15 -13.87 2.71
N GLU A 76 15.07 -14.23 3.60
CA GLU A 76 16.01 -13.32 4.28
C GLU A 76 15.34 -12.05 4.90
N PRO A 77 14.29 -12.18 5.74
CA PRO A 77 13.62 -11.01 6.35
C PRO A 77 14.58 -10.11 7.14
N THR A 78 15.56 -10.70 7.82
CA THR A 78 16.56 -9.96 8.61
C THR A 78 17.47 -9.08 7.76
N LYS A 79 17.73 -9.46 6.50
CA LYS A 79 18.49 -8.64 5.56
C LYS A 79 17.72 -7.39 5.18
N LEU A 80 16.41 -7.50 4.90
CA LEU A 80 15.57 -6.33 4.64
C LEU A 80 15.51 -5.39 5.84
N ALA A 81 15.39 -5.95 7.06
CA ALA A 81 15.41 -5.15 8.29
C ALA A 81 16.74 -4.37 8.44
N ALA A 82 17.88 -5.03 8.15
CA ALA A 82 19.19 -4.41 8.23
C ALA A 82 19.40 -3.26 7.24
N LEU A 83 18.70 -3.26 6.10
CA LEU A 83 18.73 -2.15 5.15
C LEU A 83 18.04 -0.88 5.67
N ASN A 84 17.28 -0.96 6.78
CA ASN A 84 16.55 0.17 7.37
C ASN A 84 15.68 0.93 6.36
N VAL A 85 15.06 0.21 5.41
CA VAL A 85 14.21 0.80 4.36
C VAL A 85 12.75 0.82 4.77
N LEU A 86 12.37 0.08 5.81
CA LEU A 86 11.01 0.07 6.31
C LEU A 86 10.84 1.14 7.39
N PRO A 87 9.64 1.72 7.56
CA PRO A 87 9.28 2.44 8.78
C PRO A 87 9.55 1.56 10.01
N ARG A 88 9.99 2.19 11.10
CA ARG A 88 10.18 1.47 12.36
C ARG A 88 8.82 0.97 12.85
N TYR A 89 8.71 -0.33 13.01
CA TYR A 89 7.48 -0.99 13.43
C TYR A 89 7.47 -1.19 14.95
N TYR A 90 6.36 -0.80 15.59
CA TYR A 90 6.21 -0.87 17.05
C TYR A 90 5.18 -1.91 17.49
N GLY A 91 4.59 -2.66 16.55
CA GLY A 91 3.56 -3.65 16.82
C GLY A 91 2.15 -3.20 16.45
N ILE A 92 1.19 -4.03 16.84
CA ILE A 92 -0.24 -3.80 16.62
C ILE A 92 -0.83 -3.29 17.93
N VAL A 93 -1.67 -2.27 17.82
CA VAL A 93 -2.46 -1.76 18.94
C VAL A 93 -3.93 -1.92 18.63
N GLN A 94 -4.73 -2.27 19.64
CA GLN A 94 -6.17 -2.31 19.50
C GLN A 94 -6.71 -0.88 19.56
N VAL A 95 -7.41 -0.46 18.51
CA VAL A 95 -8.15 0.81 18.52
C VAL A 95 -9.50 0.53 19.16
N VAL A 96 -9.69 0.98 20.40
CA VAL A 96 -10.98 0.89 21.09
C VAL A 96 -11.77 2.15 20.78
N LYS A 97 -12.83 2.01 19.99
CA LYS A 97 -13.85 3.04 19.87
C LYS A 97 -14.78 2.91 21.08
N GLU A 98 -14.92 3.93 21.91
CA GLU A 98 -15.93 3.93 22.97
C GLU A 98 -17.32 4.14 22.36
N GLU A 99 -18.04 3.06 22.04
CA GLU A 99 -19.47 3.11 21.69
C GLU A 99 -20.27 1.91 22.24
N TYR A 100 -21.52 2.17 22.65
CA TYR A 100 -22.55 1.24 23.14
C TYR A 100 -22.83 0.07 22.17
N PRO A 101 -23.33 -1.09 22.65
CA PRO A 101 -23.05 -2.39 22.04
C PRO A 101 -23.85 -2.65 20.75
N PRO A 102 -23.21 -3.24 19.72
CA PRO A 102 -23.92 -3.98 18.69
C PRO A 102 -23.46 -5.45 18.56
N SER A 103 -24.40 -6.24 18.04
CA SER A 103 -24.46 -7.71 17.99
C SER A 103 -23.44 -8.43 17.10
N ASP A 104 -23.13 -9.66 17.52
CA ASP A 104 -22.20 -10.65 16.96
C ASP A 104 -22.54 -11.20 15.57
N THR A 105 -21.50 -11.55 14.80
CA THR A 105 -21.54 -12.60 13.76
C THR A 105 -20.16 -13.26 13.60
N LYS A 106 -20.14 -14.58 13.36
CA LYS A 106 -18.98 -15.48 13.23
C LYS A 106 -18.67 -15.81 11.77
N ASP A 107 -17.39 -16.00 11.44
CA ASP A 107 -16.90 -16.45 10.13
C ASP A 107 -16.72 -17.99 10.05
N SER A 108 -16.73 -18.52 8.82
CA SER A 108 -16.48 -19.93 8.46
C SER A 108 -15.52 -20.08 7.28
N GLU A 109 -14.70 -21.13 7.29
CA GLU A 109 -13.64 -21.45 6.32
C GLU A 109 -14.08 -22.15 5.01
N ILE A 110 -13.14 -22.14 4.04
CA ILE A 110 -12.87 -23.06 2.90
C ILE A 110 -13.40 -22.65 1.51
N CYS A 111 -12.48 -22.43 0.52
CA CYS A 111 -12.20 -23.39 -0.58
C CYS A 111 -11.09 -22.94 -1.56
N LYS A 112 -10.30 -23.93 -2.04
CA LYS A 112 -9.15 -23.81 -2.97
C LYS A 112 -9.55 -23.90 -4.45
N LYS A 113 -8.71 -23.25 -5.27
CA LYS A 113 -8.52 -23.35 -6.73
C LYS A 113 -9.77 -23.15 -7.58
N ALA A 114 -9.94 -21.90 -7.99
CA ALA A 114 -10.88 -21.50 -9.02
C ALA A 114 -10.09 -20.82 -10.16
N ASN A 115 -10.12 -21.42 -11.34
CA ASN A 115 -9.54 -20.88 -12.56
C ASN A 115 -10.63 -20.07 -13.28
N TYR A 116 -10.81 -18.78 -12.95
CA TYR A 116 -11.96 -18.00 -13.45
C TYR A 116 -11.62 -16.52 -13.72
N GLY A 117 -12.22 -15.84 -14.68
CA GLY A 117 -13.27 -16.24 -15.62
C GLY A 117 -13.11 -15.46 -16.94
N GLY A 118 -13.66 -16.03 -18.02
CA GLY A 118 -13.63 -15.51 -19.40
C GLY A 118 -14.34 -14.17 -19.62
N LEU A 119 -14.36 -13.31 -18.60
CA LEU A 119 -14.75 -11.91 -18.70
C LEU A 119 -13.76 -11.17 -19.59
N THR A 120 -14.29 -10.41 -20.54
CA THR A 120 -13.52 -9.47 -21.37
C THR A 120 -12.92 -8.37 -20.49
N ASN A 121 -11.85 -7.74 -20.97
CA ASN A 121 -11.23 -6.61 -20.26
C ASN A 121 -12.24 -5.46 -20.02
N ASP A 122 -13.14 -5.21 -20.97
CA ASP A 122 -14.17 -4.16 -20.85
C ASP A 122 -15.13 -4.43 -19.68
N LYS A 123 -15.54 -5.69 -19.49
CA LYS A 123 -16.37 -6.08 -18.33
C LYS A 123 -15.62 -5.87 -17.02
N ARG A 124 -14.33 -6.20 -16.96
CA ARG A 124 -13.50 -5.97 -15.77
C ARG A 124 -13.35 -4.48 -15.45
N ILE A 125 -13.15 -3.63 -16.47
CA ILE A 125 -13.08 -2.17 -16.31
C ILE A 125 -14.40 -1.62 -15.76
N ALA A 126 -15.54 -2.03 -16.33
CA ALA A 126 -16.85 -1.63 -15.85
C ALA A 126 -17.11 -2.04 -14.39
N CYS A 127 -16.75 -3.28 -14.02
CA CYS A 127 -16.88 -3.77 -12.65
C CYS A 127 -16.04 -2.97 -11.66
N VAL A 128 -14.76 -2.71 -11.99
CA VAL A 128 -13.87 -1.91 -11.13
C VAL A 128 -14.38 -0.47 -10.98
N LYS A 129 -14.95 0.11 -12.04
CA LYS A 129 -15.58 1.43 -11.98
C LYS A 129 -16.79 1.44 -11.03
N LYS A 130 -17.73 0.51 -11.20
CA LYS A 130 -18.90 0.37 -10.33
C LYS A 130 -18.51 0.17 -8.86
N TRP A 131 -17.51 -0.69 -8.61
CA TRP A 131 -16.96 -0.89 -7.28
C TRP A 131 -16.36 0.39 -6.68
N GLN A 132 -15.65 1.22 -7.46
CA GLN A 132 -15.13 2.50 -6.98
C GLN A 132 -16.25 3.51 -6.67
N GLU A 133 -17.30 3.54 -7.48
CA GLU A 133 -18.49 4.38 -7.28
C GLU A 133 -19.20 4.00 -5.98
N LEU A 134 -19.48 2.72 -5.76
CA LEU A 134 -20.09 2.20 -4.51
C LEU A 134 -19.22 2.54 -3.28
N LYS A 135 -17.91 2.34 -3.37
CA LYS A 135 -17.00 2.73 -2.28
C LYS A 135 -17.04 4.23 -1.98
N THR A 136 -17.23 5.05 -2.99
CA THR A 136 -17.30 6.51 -2.82
C THR A 136 -18.63 6.90 -2.20
N ALA A 137 -19.75 6.36 -2.72
CA ALA A 137 -21.09 6.55 -2.17
C ALA A 137 -21.14 6.19 -0.68
N HIS A 138 -20.63 5.02 -0.29
CA HIS A 138 -20.60 4.62 1.12
C HIS A 138 -19.71 5.50 2.00
N LYS A 139 -18.61 6.08 1.48
CA LYS A 139 -17.80 7.06 2.23
C LYS A 139 -18.57 8.36 2.50
N LEU A 140 -19.32 8.84 1.51
CA LEU A 140 -20.17 10.03 1.65
C LEU A 140 -21.33 9.78 2.63
N GLU A 141 -21.97 8.62 2.53
CA GLU A 141 -23.05 8.22 3.45
C GLU A 141 -22.56 8.05 4.89
N SER A 142 -21.37 7.46 5.10
CA SER A 142 -20.78 7.27 6.44
C SER A 142 -20.31 8.57 7.11
N SER A 143 -20.40 9.71 6.41
CA SER A 143 -20.12 11.04 6.99
C SER A 143 -21.28 11.54 7.87
N GLY A 144 -22.45 10.88 7.80
CA GLY A 144 -23.50 10.93 8.82
C GLY A 144 -23.79 9.51 9.31
N GLU A 145 -23.63 9.24 10.60
CA GLU A 145 -23.92 7.95 11.24
C GLU A 145 -23.01 6.76 10.87
N GLY A 146 -21.89 6.65 11.60
CA GLY A 146 -21.69 5.53 12.51
C GLY A 146 -21.37 4.12 11.98
N SER A 147 -21.18 3.87 10.67
CA SER A 147 -20.89 2.49 10.21
C SER A 147 -19.79 2.39 9.16
N THR A 148 -18.54 2.26 9.63
CA THR A 148 -17.40 1.82 8.80
C THR A 148 -17.56 0.39 8.26
N LYS A 149 -18.51 -0.40 8.80
CA LYS A 149 -18.84 -1.76 8.33
C LYS A 149 -19.34 -1.79 6.88
N ARG A 150 -19.94 -0.73 6.34
CA ARG A 150 -20.54 -0.74 4.99
C ARG A 150 -19.54 -0.69 3.83
N LEU A 151 -18.31 -0.22 4.03
CA LEU A 151 -17.30 -0.11 2.96
C LEU A 151 -16.84 -1.46 2.40
N TYR A 152 -17.11 -2.54 3.12
CA TYR A 152 -16.55 -3.86 2.89
C TYR A 152 -17.60 -4.95 2.62
N ASN A 153 -18.88 -4.58 2.58
CA ASN A 153 -20.00 -5.49 2.28
C ASN A 153 -20.40 -5.49 0.80
N ILE A 154 -19.55 -5.00 -0.11
CA ILE A 154 -19.83 -5.05 -1.56
C ILE A 154 -19.70 -6.51 -2.01
N THR A 155 -20.81 -7.09 -2.44
CA THR A 155 -20.92 -8.48 -2.90
C THR A 155 -20.74 -8.60 -4.42
N ALA A 156 -20.60 -9.83 -4.92
CA ALA A 156 -20.55 -10.10 -6.35
C ALA A 156 -21.83 -9.65 -7.06
N SER A 157 -22.99 -9.82 -6.41
CA SER A 157 -24.29 -9.39 -6.92
C SER A 157 -24.40 -7.87 -7.03
N ASP A 158 -23.85 -7.11 -6.08
CA ASP A 158 -23.81 -5.63 -6.17
C ASP A 158 -23.02 -5.14 -7.39
N LEU A 159 -22.11 -5.97 -7.90
CA LEU A 159 -21.24 -5.67 -9.04
C LEU A 159 -21.76 -6.25 -10.36
N ASP A 160 -22.95 -6.85 -10.36
CA ASP A 160 -23.52 -7.61 -11.49
C ASP A 160 -22.55 -8.69 -12.02
N LEU A 161 -21.73 -9.26 -11.12
CA LEU A 161 -20.90 -10.41 -11.47
C LEU A 161 -21.82 -11.63 -11.55
N GLY A 162 -21.65 -12.42 -12.62
CA GLY A 162 -22.49 -13.60 -12.89
C GLY A 162 -22.38 -14.68 -11.81
N ASP A 163 -23.19 -15.73 -11.95
CA ASP A 163 -23.34 -16.79 -10.94
C ASP A 163 -22.02 -17.43 -10.51
N ASP A 164 -21.01 -17.46 -11.40
CA ASP A 164 -19.65 -17.93 -11.13
C ASP A 164 -18.97 -17.23 -9.93
N PHE A 165 -19.43 -16.03 -9.53
CA PHE A 165 -18.85 -15.23 -8.45
C PHE A 165 -19.77 -15.12 -7.23
N LYS A 166 -21.00 -15.65 -7.30
CA LYS A 166 -22.05 -15.40 -6.30
C LYS A 166 -21.67 -15.89 -4.90
N ASP A 167 -20.99 -17.03 -4.83
CA ASP A 167 -20.57 -17.66 -3.58
C ASP A 167 -19.12 -17.29 -3.20
N MET A 168 -18.52 -16.31 -3.88
CA MET A 168 -17.16 -15.86 -3.59
C MET A 168 -17.13 -15.12 -2.25
N PRO A 169 -16.27 -15.53 -1.29
CA PRO A 169 -16.11 -14.82 -0.04
C PRO A 169 -15.70 -13.35 -0.25
N PRO A 170 -16.14 -12.41 0.60
CA PRO A 170 -15.86 -10.98 0.45
C PRO A 170 -14.36 -10.65 0.33
N GLU A 171 -13.50 -11.34 1.07
CA GLU A 171 -12.05 -11.21 1.06
C GLU A 171 -11.45 -11.58 -0.31
N HIS A 172 -11.92 -12.68 -0.88
CA HIS A 172 -11.52 -13.16 -2.20
C HIS A 172 -12.00 -12.22 -3.31
N LEU A 173 -13.25 -11.74 -3.21
CA LEU A 173 -13.79 -10.77 -4.14
C LEU A 173 -13.02 -9.45 -4.08
N ASN A 174 -12.66 -8.98 -2.88
CA ASN A 174 -11.86 -7.77 -2.71
C ASN A 174 -10.47 -7.93 -3.36
N ALA A 175 -9.80 -9.05 -3.11
CA ALA A 175 -8.50 -9.36 -3.70
C ALA A 175 -8.59 -9.41 -5.24
N LEU A 176 -9.61 -10.05 -5.79
CA LEU A 176 -9.85 -10.11 -7.23
C LEU A 176 -10.07 -8.72 -7.86
N LEU A 177 -10.96 -7.91 -7.29
CA LEU A 177 -11.24 -6.56 -7.77
C LEU A 177 -10.01 -5.65 -7.66
N LYS A 178 -9.20 -5.84 -6.60
CA LYS A 178 -7.91 -5.16 -6.46
C LYS A 178 -6.93 -5.59 -7.53
N SER A 179 -6.88 -6.87 -7.86
CA SER A 179 -6.05 -7.40 -8.94
C SER A 179 -6.40 -6.77 -10.28
N TRP A 180 -7.68 -6.75 -10.65
CA TRP A 180 -8.15 -6.08 -11.87
C TRP A 180 -7.85 -4.60 -11.87
N ARG A 181 -8.06 -3.92 -10.74
CA ARG A 181 -7.77 -2.49 -10.61
C ARG A 181 -6.30 -2.19 -10.84
N GLN A 182 -5.37 -2.94 -10.22
CA GLN A 182 -3.95 -2.66 -10.43
C GLN A 182 -3.55 -2.86 -11.89
N LYS A 183 -4.08 -3.90 -12.55
CA LYS A 183 -3.84 -4.10 -13.99
C LYS A 183 -4.34 -2.93 -14.84
N ILE A 184 -5.55 -2.43 -14.56
CA ILE A 184 -6.11 -1.27 -15.26
C ILE A 184 -5.25 -0.04 -15.02
N VAL A 185 -4.86 0.24 -13.78
CA VAL A 185 -4.04 1.42 -13.48
C VAL A 185 -2.65 1.30 -14.12
N ALA A 186 -2.04 0.11 -14.09
CA ALA A 186 -0.75 -0.12 -14.74
C ALA A 186 -0.81 0.21 -16.23
N SER A 187 -1.86 -0.23 -16.94
CA SER A 187 -2.06 0.07 -18.37
C SER A 187 -2.43 1.52 -18.69
N GLN A 188 -2.85 2.30 -17.70
CA GLN A 188 -3.28 3.70 -17.86
C GLN A 188 -2.24 4.70 -17.35
N THR A 189 -1.11 4.22 -16.85
CA THR A 189 -0.07 5.05 -16.25
C THR A 189 1.30 4.56 -16.72
N THR A 190 2.35 5.23 -16.27
CA THR A 190 3.73 4.83 -16.57
C THR A 190 4.17 3.52 -15.91
N GLU A 191 3.35 2.88 -15.06
CA GLU A 191 3.77 1.66 -14.35
C GLU A 191 4.02 0.45 -15.27
N GLU A 192 3.28 0.30 -16.37
CA GLU A 192 3.56 -0.78 -17.32
C GLU A 192 4.89 -0.53 -18.07
N GLU A 193 5.14 0.72 -18.46
CA GLU A 193 6.32 1.07 -19.26
C GLU A 193 7.59 1.26 -18.42
N LEU A 194 7.49 1.89 -17.26
CA LEU A 194 8.61 2.21 -16.36
C LEU A 194 8.73 1.26 -15.18
N GLY A 195 7.73 0.43 -14.88
CA GLY A 195 7.73 -0.40 -13.66
C GLY A 195 7.37 0.36 -12.39
N PHE A 196 7.15 1.68 -12.48
CA PHE A 196 6.64 2.53 -11.40
C PHE A 196 5.80 3.67 -11.98
N ARG A 197 5.05 4.35 -11.11
CA ARG A 197 4.40 5.62 -11.42
C ARG A 197 4.60 6.61 -10.26
N ILE A 198 4.61 7.91 -10.55
CA ILE A 198 4.60 8.92 -9.50
C ILE A 198 3.22 8.88 -8.80
N CYS A 199 3.22 8.81 -7.47
CA CYS A 199 1.99 8.98 -6.69
C CYS A 199 1.73 10.48 -6.43
N SER A 200 2.75 11.20 -5.96
CA SER A 200 2.69 12.64 -5.75
C SER A 200 4.10 13.19 -5.52
N ILE A 201 4.31 14.47 -5.81
CA ILE A 201 5.52 15.22 -5.48
C ILE A 201 5.12 16.51 -4.77
N CYS A 202 5.87 16.87 -3.75
CA CYS A 202 5.76 18.15 -3.07
C CYS A 202 7.15 18.58 -2.62
N THR A 203 7.80 19.43 -3.39
CA THR A 203 9.12 19.97 -3.03
C THR A 203 9.31 21.40 -3.53
N SER A 204 10.39 22.05 -3.13
CA SER A 204 10.87 23.32 -3.65
C SER A 204 12.01 23.04 -4.62
N SER A 205 11.89 23.44 -5.88
CA SER A 205 12.97 23.39 -6.87
C SER A 205 13.59 24.79 -7.04
N GLN A 206 14.71 24.88 -7.76
CA GLN A 206 15.33 26.17 -8.11
C GLN A 206 14.39 27.08 -8.91
N LYS A 207 13.38 26.51 -9.59
CA LYS A 207 12.37 27.23 -10.38
C LYS A 207 11.14 27.62 -9.57
N GLY A 208 11.07 27.25 -8.29
CA GLY A 208 9.94 27.47 -7.41
C GLY A 208 9.34 26.17 -6.85
N PRO A 209 8.20 26.25 -6.14
CA PRO A 209 7.54 25.06 -5.61
C PRO A 209 7.08 24.14 -6.74
N LEU A 210 7.49 22.87 -6.67
CA LEU A 210 7.07 21.79 -7.56
C LEU A 210 6.06 20.91 -6.82
N GLU A 211 4.81 20.97 -7.25
CA GLU A 211 3.73 20.15 -6.69
C GLU A 211 3.04 19.35 -7.80
N VAL A 212 3.04 18.03 -7.66
CA VAL A 212 2.34 17.10 -8.53
C VAL A 212 1.39 16.29 -7.66
N SER A 213 0.10 16.54 -7.79
CA SER A 213 -0.93 15.78 -7.08
C SER A 213 -1.15 14.39 -7.67
N ALA A 214 -1.82 13.51 -6.93
CA ALA A 214 -2.13 12.15 -7.40
C ALA A 214 -3.09 12.07 -8.58
N SER A 215 -3.88 13.11 -8.84
CA SER A 215 -4.69 13.20 -10.06
C SER A 215 -3.83 13.59 -11.26
N GLN A 216 -2.94 14.57 -11.09
CA GLN A 216 -2.00 15.00 -12.13
C GLN A 216 -1.01 13.88 -12.48
N ALA A 217 -0.43 13.21 -11.49
CA ALA A 217 0.59 12.19 -11.69
C ALA A 217 0.11 11.00 -12.54
N LYS A 218 -1.20 10.70 -12.52
CA LYS A 218 -1.80 9.63 -13.34
C LYS A 218 -1.87 9.95 -14.82
N LEU A 219 -1.81 11.24 -15.18
CA LEU A 219 -1.91 11.70 -16.56
C LEU A 219 -0.55 11.82 -17.23
N LEU A 220 0.53 11.67 -16.45
CA LEU A 220 1.89 11.77 -16.96
C LEU A 220 2.20 10.62 -17.90
N ASN A 221 2.79 10.92 -19.04
CA ASN A 221 3.48 9.94 -19.86
C ASN A 221 4.91 9.70 -19.33
N LYS A 222 5.65 8.84 -20.02
CA LYS A 222 7.03 8.49 -19.64
C LYS A 222 7.97 9.69 -19.68
N GLU A 223 7.97 10.44 -20.77
CA GLU A 223 8.88 11.57 -20.97
C GLU A 223 8.66 12.63 -19.90
N GLU A 224 7.40 12.95 -19.60
CA GLU A 224 7.02 13.87 -18.53
C GLU A 224 7.43 13.36 -17.16
N THR A 225 7.20 12.07 -16.87
CA THR A 225 7.61 11.42 -15.61
C THR A 225 9.11 11.53 -15.39
N LEU A 226 9.91 11.17 -16.41
CA LEU A 226 11.38 11.22 -16.32
C LEU A 226 11.87 12.67 -16.20
N SER A 227 11.32 13.59 -16.99
CA SER A 227 11.67 15.02 -16.92
C SER A 227 11.41 15.61 -15.53
N ILE A 228 10.25 15.30 -14.94
CA ILE A 228 9.91 15.74 -13.58
C ILE A 228 10.88 15.16 -12.56
N LEU A 229 11.21 13.87 -12.64
CA LEU A 229 12.15 13.26 -11.70
C LEU A 229 13.57 13.83 -11.84
N HIS A 230 14.02 14.10 -13.07
CA HIS A 230 15.29 14.79 -13.29
C HIS A 230 15.27 16.19 -12.67
N GLU A 231 14.19 16.96 -12.81
CA GLU A 231 14.06 18.27 -12.14
C GLU A 231 14.04 18.14 -10.61
N VAL A 232 13.33 17.14 -10.06
CA VAL A 232 13.25 16.91 -8.61
C VAL A 232 14.62 16.62 -8.02
N PHE A 233 15.44 15.82 -8.71
CA PHE A 233 16.75 15.40 -8.23
C PHE A 233 17.90 16.30 -8.69
N ASP A 234 17.62 17.29 -9.54
CA ASP A 234 18.61 18.26 -9.99
C ASP A 234 19.16 19.05 -8.81
N GLY A 235 20.49 19.16 -8.74
CA GLY A 235 21.16 19.81 -7.61
C GLY A 235 21.03 19.10 -6.25
N LEU A 236 20.53 17.86 -6.18
CA LEU A 236 20.39 17.08 -4.92
C LEU A 236 21.32 15.84 -4.86
N PRO A 237 22.66 15.99 -4.92
CA PRO A 237 23.58 14.85 -4.98
C PRO A 237 23.49 13.92 -3.76
N GLU A 238 23.26 14.45 -2.56
CA GLU A 238 23.12 13.65 -1.33
C GLU A 238 21.85 12.80 -1.34
N VAL A 239 20.72 13.37 -1.81
CA VAL A 239 19.45 12.65 -1.92
C VAL A 239 19.55 11.55 -2.98
N ARG A 240 20.16 11.85 -4.14
CA ARG A 240 20.42 10.85 -5.19
C ARG A 240 21.28 9.70 -4.68
N ARG A 241 22.36 10.01 -3.96
CA ARG A 241 23.23 8.99 -3.36
C ARG A 241 22.46 8.11 -2.37
N CYS A 242 21.72 8.71 -1.45
CA CYS A 242 20.95 7.97 -0.44
C CYS A 242 19.86 7.10 -1.09
N MET A 243 19.16 7.63 -2.09
CA MET A 243 18.15 6.89 -2.84
C MET A 243 18.76 5.71 -3.60
N ARG A 244 19.89 5.91 -4.30
CA ARG A 244 20.59 4.84 -5.01
C ARG A 244 21.04 3.72 -4.07
N GLU A 245 21.72 4.06 -2.99
CA GLU A 245 22.19 3.08 -1.99
C GLU A 245 21.01 2.26 -1.43
N THR A 246 19.90 2.92 -1.11
CA THR A 246 18.69 2.27 -0.61
C THR A 246 18.06 1.36 -1.67
N ILE A 247 17.87 1.86 -2.89
CA ILE A 247 17.19 1.12 -3.97
C ILE A 247 18.01 -0.08 -4.43
N VAL A 248 19.34 0.02 -4.49
CA VAL A 248 20.21 -1.12 -4.81
C VAL A 248 20.03 -2.24 -3.78
N GLY A 249 20.01 -1.90 -2.48
CA GLY A 249 19.75 -2.88 -1.43
C GLY A 249 18.37 -3.52 -1.54
N VAL A 250 17.33 -2.71 -1.78
CA VAL A 250 15.95 -3.19 -1.97
C VAL A 250 15.83 -4.09 -3.18
N LYS A 251 16.42 -3.71 -4.33
CA LYS A 251 16.46 -4.51 -5.56
C LYS A 251 17.10 -5.88 -5.30
N SER A 252 18.30 -5.90 -4.72
CA SER A 252 19.00 -7.15 -4.43
C SER A 252 18.22 -8.05 -3.45
N TRP A 253 17.42 -7.49 -2.55
CA TRP A 253 16.56 -8.29 -1.67
C TRP A 253 15.30 -8.81 -2.39
N ILE A 254 14.68 -8.00 -3.25
CA ILE A 254 13.52 -8.38 -4.07
C ILE A 254 13.88 -9.51 -5.04
N GLU A 255 15.07 -9.48 -5.63
CA GLU A 255 15.54 -10.52 -6.56
C GLU A 255 15.64 -11.91 -5.90
N LEU A 256 15.72 -11.97 -4.58
CA LEU A 256 15.68 -13.24 -3.83
C LEU A 256 14.27 -13.80 -3.72
N GLN A 257 13.23 -12.96 -3.87
CA GLN A 257 11.84 -13.33 -3.68
C GLN A 257 11.25 -13.85 -5.01
N ASP A 258 11.21 -15.17 -5.17
CA ASP A 258 10.60 -15.86 -6.31
C ASP A 258 9.12 -16.19 -6.09
N GLU A 259 8.68 -16.26 -4.83
CA GLU A 259 7.34 -16.68 -4.44
C GLU A 259 6.50 -15.55 -3.83
N LEU A 260 6.95 -14.29 -3.91
CA LEU A 260 6.21 -13.13 -3.42
C LEU A 260 5.92 -12.13 -4.53
N SER A 261 4.77 -11.48 -4.40
CA SER A 261 4.41 -10.30 -5.17
C SER A 261 4.12 -9.14 -4.23
N PHE A 262 4.64 -7.97 -4.61
CA PHE A 262 4.46 -6.71 -3.90
C PHE A 262 3.65 -5.80 -4.80
N SER A 263 2.45 -5.44 -4.36
CA SER A 263 1.52 -4.68 -5.18
C SER A 263 1.11 -3.38 -4.51
N ALA A 264 1.13 -2.29 -5.29
CA ALA A 264 0.78 -0.95 -4.83
C ALA A 264 1.56 -0.46 -3.60
N THR A 265 2.77 -0.99 -3.39
CA THR A 265 3.75 -0.43 -2.45
C THR A 265 4.36 0.86 -3.01
N SER A 266 4.92 1.70 -2.15
CA SER A 266 5.52 2.98 -2.57
C SER A 266 6.92 3.18 -2.00
N ILE A 267 7.82 3.77 -2.80
CA ILE A 267 9.06 4.36 -2.28
C ILE A 267 8.76 5.81 -1.91
N LEU A 268 8.82 6.10 -0.62
CA LEU A 268 8.66 7.44 -0.06
C LEU A 268 10.04 8.08 0.12
N VAL A 269 10.27 9.18 -0.59
CA VAL A 269 11.49 9.99 -0.46
C VAL A 269 11.15 11.24 0.34
N THR A 270 11.91 11.48 1.40
CA THR A 270 11.80 12.68 2.23
C THR A 270 13.19 13.27 2.46
N TYR A 271 13.29 14.59 2.51
CA TYR A 271 14.54 15.27 2.84
C TYR A 271 14.30 16.66 3.41
N ASP A 272 15.27 17.15 4.18
CA ASP A 272 15.31 18.54 4.67
C ASP A 272 15.85 19.46 3.56
N GLN A 273 15.03 20.43 3.14
CA GLN A 273 15.41 21.39 2.09
C GLN A 273 16.58 22.30 2.48
N ASN A 274 16.85 22.45 3.78
CA ASN A 274 17.99 23.24 4.27
C ASN A 274 19.24 22.37 4.47
N ASN A 275 19.10 21.04 4.43
CA ASN A 275 20.18 20.10 4.62
C ASN A 275 19.89 18.76 3.93
N HIS A 276 20.25 18.65 2.65
CA HIS A 276 19.99 17.47 1.83
C HIS A 276 20.65 16.18 2.33
N SER A 277 21.66 16.26 3.20
CA SER A 277 22.23 15.09 3.88
C SER A 277 21.25 14.42 4.85
N ARG A 278 20.23 15.16 5.32
CA ARG A 278 19.11 14.66 6.10
C ARG A 278 17.99 14.22 5.15
N CYS A 279 18.24 13.12 4.45
CA CYS A 279 17.25 12.45 3.62
C CYS A 279 16.91 11.06 4.17
N ASN A 280 15.73 10.57 3.83
CA ASN A 280 15.24 9.27 4.23
C ASN A 280 14.37 8.68 3.12
N ILE A 281 14.67 7.43 2.76
CA ILE A 281 13.97 6.68 1.72
C ILE A 281 13.35 5.46 2.39
N LYS A 282 12.02 5.41 2.36
CA LYS A 282 11.25 4.34 2.99
C LYS A 282 10.37 3.61 1.98
N TRP A 283 10.38 2.28 2.03
CA TRP A 283 9.43 1.44 1.31
C TRP A 283 8.21 1.22 2.20
N VAL A 284 7.03 1.57 1.71
CA VAL A 284 5.78 1.61 2.48
C VAL A 284 4.61 0.97 1.71
N ASP A 285 3.46 0.82 2.38
CA ASP A 285 2.20 0.31 1.82
C ASP A 285 2.18 -1.17 1.44
N PHE A 286 2.50 -2.05 2.40
CA PHE A 286 2.53 -3.50 2.23
C PHE A 286 1.16 -4.18 2.39
N THR A 287 0.07 -3.47 2.11
CA THR A 287 -1.29 -4.02 2.21
C THR A 287 -1.49 -5.23 1.29
N TYR A 288 -0.80 -5.26 0.14
CA TYR A 288 -0.88 -6.34 -0.86
C TYR A 288 0.49 -6.98 -1.08
N VAL A 289 1.01 -7.61 -0.02
CA VAL A 289 2.13 -8.56 -0.12
C VAL A 289 1.54 -9.96 -0.03
N GLU A 290 1.65 -10.70 -1.12
CA GLU A 290 0.99 -12.00 -1.25
C GLU A 290 1.91 -12.98 -1.96
N SER A 291 1.81 -14.25 -1.59
CA SER A 291 2.39 -15.32 -2.41
C SER A 291 1.37 -15.81 -3.44
N PRO A 292 1.76 -15.94 -4.72
CA PRO A 292 0.94 -16.63 -5.71
C PRO A 292 0.68 -18.11 -5.39
N ILE A 293 1.40 -18.71 -4.43
CA ILE A 293 1.17 -20.08 -3.97
C ILE A 293 -0.07 -20.16 -3.09
N CYS A 294 -0.27 -19.17 -2.23
CA CYS A 294 -1.33 -19.17 -1.22
C CYS A 294 -2.56 -18.36 -1.65
N SER A 295 -2.39 -17.32 -2.48
CA SER A 295 -3.48 -16.46 -2.94
C SER A 295 -3.85 -16.78 -4.40
N PRO A 296 -5.06 -17.30 -4.67
CA PRO A 296 -5.52 -17.53 -6.04
C PRO A 296 -5.72 -16.22 -6.82
N PHE A 297 -5.78 -15.08 -6.13
CA PHE A 297 -6.03 -13.75 -6.71
C PHE A 297 -4.85 -12.79 -6.58
N ALA A 298 -3.65 -13.32 -6.31
CA ALA A 298 -2.44 -12.52 -6.14
C ALA A 298 -2.36 -11.40 -7.18
N VAL A 299 -2.30 -10.17 -6.69
CA VAL A 299 -2.18 -9.00 -7.54
C VAL A 299 -0.78 -9.02 -8.14
N ARG A 300 -0.65 -9.39 -9.41
CA ARG A 300 0.66 -9.53 -10.07
C ARG A 300 1.02 -8.27 -10.86
N PRO A 301 2.03 -7.55 -10.40
CA PRO A 301 3.31 -7.51 -11.08
C PRO A 301 4.24 -8.50 -10.38
N GLY A 302 4.90 -9.37 -11.15
CA GLY A 302 5.98 -10.19 -10.58
C GLY A 302 7.15 -9.30 -10.11
N PRO A 303 8.07 -9.85 -9.31
CA PRO A 303 9.30 -9.17 -8.90
C PRO A 303 10.02 -8.46 -10.06
N SER A 304 9.94 -9.01 -11.27
CA SER A 304 10.53 -8.45 -12.49
C SER A 304 10.06 -7.04 -12.86
N ASN A 305 8.76 -6.71 -12.68
CA ASN A 305 8.28 -5.34 -13.01
C ASN A 305 8.76 -4.32 -11.98
N MET A 306 8.84 -4.74 -10.71
CA MET A 306 9.38 -3.91 -9.65
C MET A 306 10.88 -3.69 -9.83
N VAL A 307 11.64 -4.75 -10.15
CA VAL A 307 13.08 -4.65 -10.48
C VAL A 307 13.30 -3.67 -11.64
N LYS A 308 12.51 -3.76 -12.71
CA LYS A 308 12.53 -2.80 -13.82
C LYS A 308 12.32 -1.36 -13.34
N GLY A 309 11.36 -1.13 -12.44
CA GLY A 309 11.12 0.19 -11.85
C GLY A 309 12.30 0.70 -11.02
N LEU A 310 12.92 -0.18 -10.23
CA LEU A 310 14.09 0.16 -9.43
C LEU A 310 15.31 0.47 -10.31
N ASP A 311 15.48 -0.22 -11.44
CA ASP A 311 16.54 0.06 -12.40
C ASP A 311 16.43 1.47 -12.99
N TYR A 312 15.25 1.88 -13.47
CA TYR A 312 15.05 3.25 -13.94
C TYR A 312 15.34 4.29 -12.84
N LEU A 313 14.96 4.03 -11.59
CA LEU A 313 15.23 4.94 -10.48
C LEU A 313 16.73 5.01 -10.14
N ILE A 314 17.47 3.90 -10.25
CA ILE A 314 18.92 3.86 -10.10
C ILE A 314 19.58 4.71 -11.19
N ASP A 315 19.14 4.59 -12.45
CA ASP A 315 19.68 5.35 -13.57
C ASP A 315 19.49 6.86 -13.37
N ILE A 316 18.27 7.27 -12.98
CA ILE A 316 17.97 8.68 -12.65
C ILE A 316 18.89 9.21 -11.53
N CYS A 317 19.18 8.38 -10.53
CA CYS A 317 20.04 8.77 -9.40
C CYS A 317 21.54 8.74 -9.75
N THR A 318 21.93 8.08 -10.84
CA THR A 318 23.33 8.06 -11.31
C THR A 318 23.65 9.35 -12.06
N GLY A 319 22.68 9.92 -12.78
CA GLY A 319 22.84 11.13 -13.58
C GLY A 319 23.63 10.86 -14.88
N PRO A 320 23.72 11.85 -15.79
CA PRO A 320 24.68 11.79 -16.87
C PRO A 320 26.10 11.90 -16.28
N ASP A 321 26.99 11.00 -16.70
CA ASP A 321 28.43 11.09 -16.44
C ASP A 321 29.03 12.42 -16.96
#